data_AF-A0A2P6TYU5-F1
#
_entry.id   AF-A0A2P6TYU5-F1
#
_cell.length_a   1.000
_cell.length_b   1.000
_cell.length_c   1.000
_cell.angle_alpha   90.00
_cell.angle_beta   90.00
_cell.angle_gamma   90.00
#
_symmetry.space_group_name_H-M   'P 1'
#
loop_
_entity.id
_entity.type
_entity.pdbx_description
1 polymer ?
#
loop_
_entity_poly.entity_id
_entity_poly.type
_entity_poly.pdbx_seq_one_letter_code
_entity_poly.pdbx_strand_id
1 'polypeptide(L)'
;MGTARPARAAGALVPLLLLLICGAAASLAAGEPTRCSACRAVAEELIARLDAEQPRNHIDLQHRVGPDGKRWGKVIEYKISELRVIHLLEDLCDGMDSYEIASDAAGQRWARSDSLDGSAGLVTSEKPRKEQRRQLGNFCHDVIERHEDALSLALRNGEVSSDNASDFLCVKAASLCQQTLAEEQAAAAAARAAAEEAARAATAEKEAAAAAEKEAAAASADAGKEGQQAEGGAEAQQAEEEPEAGGAAAAAAGGDAMQEARSEL
;
A
#
# COMPACT_ATOMS: atom_id res chain seq x y z
N MET A 1 -48.44 -47.70 -39.97
CA MET A 1 -47.38 -48.02 -38.98
C MET A 1 -46.36 -46.90 -39.02
N GLY A 2 -46.51 -45.89 -38.17
CA GLY A 2 -45.62 -44.72 -38.13
C GLY A 2 -44.83 -44.74 -36.82
N THR A 3 -43.50 -44.70 -36.93
CA THR A 3 -42.59 -44.64 -35.78
C THR A 3 -42.27 -43.18 -35.48
N ALA A 4 -42.62 -42.72 -34.27
CA ALA A 4 -42.23 -41.42 -33.75
C ALA A 4 -40.83 -41.52 -33.11
N ARG A 5 -39.92 -40.61 -33.48
CA ARG A 5 -38.61 -40.42 -32.83
C ARG A 5 -38.77 -39.48 -31.63
N PRO A 6 -38.20 -39.78 -30.45
CA PRO A 6 -38.14 -38.82 -29.35
C PRO A 6 -37.02 -37.79 -29.57
N ALA A 7 -37.38 -36.52 -29.39
CA ALA A 7 -36.49 -35.38 -29.47
C ALA A 7 -35.52 -35.33 -28.27
N ARG A 8 -34.29 -34.90 -28.56
CA ARG A 8 -33.18 -34.71 -27.62
C ARG A 8 -33.49 -33.59 -26.62
N ALA A 9 -33.80 -33.94 -25.37
CA ALA A 9 -33.96 -33.00 -24.26
C ALA A 9 -32.65 -32.82 -23.46
N ALA A 10 -31.53 -32.52 -24.13
CA ALA A 10 -30.21 -32.42 -23.49
C ALA A 10 -29.61 -31.00 -23.48
N GLY A 11 -30.30 -29.98 -24.02
CA GLY A 11 -29.76 -28.62 -24.16
C GLY A 11 -30.16 -27.62 -23.06
N ALA A 12 -31.19 -27.90 -22.27
CA ALA A 12 -31.76 -26.93 -21.33
C ALA A 12 -31.17 -26.97 -19.91
N LEU A 13 -30.42 -28.02 -19.56
CA LEU A 13 -29.83 -28.18 -18.23
C LEU A 13 -28.55 -27.37 -18.01
N VAL A 14 -27.78 -27.12 -19.08
CA VAL A 14 -26.51 -26.37 -19.02
C VAL A 14 -26.71 -24.87 -18.69
N PRO A 15 -27.62 -24.12 -19.33
CA PRO A 15 -27.81 -22.71 -18.97
C PRO A 15 -28.47 -22.54 -17.59
N LEU A 16 -29.28 -23.50 -17.15
CA LEU A 16 -29.91 -23.49 -15.83
C LEU A 16 -28.89 -23.74 -14.72
N LEU A 17 -27.93 -24.65 -14.93
CA LEU A 17 -26.81 -24.89 -14.02
C LEU A 17 -25.85 -23.70 -13.97
N LEU A 18 -25.59 -23.04 -15.12
CA LEU A 18 -24.73 -21.86 -15.20
C LEU A 18 -25.34 -20.64 -14.48
N LEU A 19 -26.66 -20.45 -14.58
CA LEU A 19 -27.39 -19.41 -13.84
C LEU A 19 -27.43 -19.69 -12.33
N LEU A 20 -27.50 -20.96 -11.92
CA LEU A 20 -27.44 -21.36 -10.51
C LEU A 20 -26.04 -21.15 -9.90
N ILE A 21 -24.98 -21.36 -10.69
CA ILE A 21 -23.59 -21.10 -10.28
C ILE A 21 -23.31 -19.58 -10.24
N CYS A 22 -23.85 -18.78 -11.17
CA CYS A 22 -23.74 -17.32 -11.13
C CYS A 22 -24.59 -16.68 -10.03
N GLY A 23 -25.77 -17.24 -9.71
CA GLY A 23 -26.65 -16.72 -8.65
C GLY A 23 -26.09 -16.90 -7.23
N ALA A 24 -25.15 -17.82 -7.03
CA ALA A 24 -24.50 -18.04 -5.74
C ALA A 24 -23.45 -16.96 -5.38
N ALA A 25 -23.01 -16.14 -6.34
CA ALA A 25 -21.99 -15.11 -6.12
C ALA A 25 -22.57 -13.80 -5.53
N ALA A 26 -23.89 -13.62 -5.49
CA ALA A 26 -24.53 -12.39 -5.05
C ALA A 26 -24.99 -12.39 -3.58
N SER A 27 -24.76 -13.47 -2.83
CA SER A 27 -25.19 -13.60 -1.43
C SER A 27 -24.02 -13.45 -0.47
N LEU A 28 -23.41 -12.26 -0.40
CA LEU A 28 -22.45 -11.95 0.67
C LEU A 28 -22.53 -10.48 1.09
N ALA A 29 -23.71 -10.03 1.53
CA ALA A 29 -23.88 -8.70 2.11
C ALA A 29 -24.75 -8.76 3.38
N ALA A 30 -24.37 -9.65 4.29
CA ALA A 30 -24.67 -9.56 5.72
C ALA A 30 -23.49 -10.23 6.46
N GLY A 31 -22.28 -9.74 6.19
CA GLY A 31 -21.06 -10.30 6.74
C GLY A 31 -20.89 -9.89 8.19
N GLU A 32 -20.62 -10.86 9.07
CA GLU A 32 -20.11 -10.58 10.40
C GLU A 32 -18.91 -9.63 10.32
N PRO A 33 -18.68 -8.76 11.33
CA PRO A 33 -17.55 -7.85 11.31
C PRO A 33 -16.24 -8.63 11.11
N THR A 34 -15.51 -8.25 10.07
CA THR A 34 -14.34 -9.01 9.63
C THR A 34 -13.21 -8.91 10.66
N ARG A 35 -12.40 -9.97 10.78
CA ARG A 35 -11.17 -9.95 11.59
C ARG A 35 -10.21 -8.82 11.20
N CYS A 36 -10.21 -8.42 9.93
CA CYS A 36 -9.44 -7.28 9.47
C CYS A 36 -9.94 -5.97 10.10
N SER A 37 -11.25 -5.73 10.11
CA SER A 37 -11.81 -4.53 10.76
C SER A 37 -11.51 -4.49 12.26
N ALA A 38 -11.55 -5.65 12.93
CA ALA A 38 -11.18 -5.74 14.35
C ALA A 38 -9.70 -5.41 14.57
N CYS A 39 -8.81 -5.91 13.71
CA CYS A 39 -7.39 -5.58 13.79
C CYS A 39 -7.12 -4.10 13.55
N ARG A 40 -7.80 -3.49 12.57
CA ARG A 40 -7.66 -2.06 12.30
C ARG A 40 -8.09 -1.20 13.50
N ALA A 41 -9.13 -1.60 14.23
CA ALA A 41 -9.51 -0.93 15.49
C ALA A 41 -8.39 -1.02 16.55
N VAL A 42 -7.75 -2.19 16.70
CA VAL A 42 -6.59 -2.35 17.60
C VAL A 42 -5.43 -1.46 17.15
N ALA A 43 -5.15 -1.42 15.85
CA ALA A 43 -4.10 -0.57 15.30
C ALA A 43 -4.40 0.92 15.46
N GLU A 44 -5.65 1.34 15.37
CA GLU A 44 -6.08 2.73 15.57
C GLU A 44 -5.77 3.21 17.00
N GLU A 45 -5.98 2.36 18.02
CA GLU A 45 -5.53 2.68 19.39
C GLU A 45 -4.01 2.74 19.49
N LEU A 46 -3.27 1.87 18.80
CA LEU A 46 -1.81 1.91 18.81
C LEU A 46 -1.29 3.21 18.15
N ILE A 47 -1.92 3.64 17.06
CA ILE A 47 -1.64 4.91 16.38
C ILE A 47 -1.90 6.08 17.33
N ALA A 48 -3.06 6.10 17.99
CA ALA A 48 -3.39 7.14 18.95
C ALA A 48 -2.38 7.22 20.11
N ARG A 49 -1.88 6.07 20.58
CA ARG A 49 -0.82 6.00 21.62
C ARG A 49 0.53 6.49 21.12
N LEU A 50 0.89 6.18 19.86
CA LEU A 50 2.10 6.67 19.22
C LEU A 50 2.07 8.18 19.02
N ASP A 51 0.92 8.73 18.61
CA ASP A 51 0.75 10.18 18.42
C ASP A 51 0.70 10.95 19.75
N ALA A 52 0.17 10.32 20.80
CA ALA A 52 0.16 10.87 22.15
C ALA A 52 1.50 10.67 22.90
N GLU A 53 2.47 9.97 22.31
CA GLU A 53 3.75 9.67 22.95
C GLU A 53 4.53 10.97 23.22
N GLN A 54 4.82 11.24 24.49
CA GLN A 54 5.63 12.41 24.84
C GLN A 54 7.10 12.19 24.49
N PRO A 55 7.78 13.17 23.87
CA PRO A 55 9.19 13.05 23.52
C PRO A 55 10.05 12.92 24.78
N ARG A 56 10.69 11.77 24.95
CA ARG A 56 11.66 11.49 26.03
C ARG A 56 13.04 11.30 25.45
N ASN A 57 14.04 11.92 26.09
CA ASN A 57 15.40 11.95 25.56
C ASN A 57 16.16 10.64 25.87
N HIS A 58 16.36 10.32 27.15
CA HIS A 58 17.15 9.16 27.57
C HIS A 58 16.60 8.52 28.84
N ILE A 59 16.84 7.21 28.98
CA ILE A 59 16.63 6.44 30.20
C ILE A 59 17.98 6.22 30.86
N ASP A 60 18.09 6.59 32.14
CA ASP A 60 19.26 6.33 32.96
C ASP A 60 19.13 4.97 33.67
N LEU A 61 19.90 3.97 33.24
CA LEU A 61 19.97 2.66 33.89
C LEU A 61 21.15 2.57 34.89
N GLN A 62 21.76 3.68 35.28
CA GLN A 62 22.88 3.73 36.23
C GLN A 62 22.39 3.69 37.69
N HIS A 63 22.06 2.49 38.15
CA HIS A 63 21.49 2.27 39.48
C HIS A 63 22.55 2.14 40.60
N ARG A 64 23.80 1.80 40.27
CA ARG A 64 24.87 1.58 41.27
C ARG A 64 25.77 2.81 41.40
N VAL A 65 25.96 3.30 42.62
CA VAL A 65 26.96 4.33 42.94
C VAL A 65 28.22 3.61 43.43
N GLY A 66 29.35 3.89 42.79
CA GLY A 66 30.65 3.34 43.15
C GLY A 66 31.25 4.03 44.39
N PRO A 67 32.33 3.46 44.96
CA PRO A 67 33.06 4.08 46.07
C PRO A 67 33.65 5.46 45.73
N ASP A 68 33.82 5.74 44.44
CA ASP A 68 34.27 7.01 43.86
C ASP A 68 33.15 8.05 43.67
N GLY A 69 31.91 7.72 44.07
CA GLY A 69 30.73 8.57 43.90
C GLY A 69 30.20 8.61 42.45
N LYS A 70 30.80 7.88 41.52
CA LYS A 70 30.32 7.80 40.14
C LYS A 70 29.21 6.76 40.02
N ARG A 71 28.23 7.04 39.15
CA ARG A 71 27.18 6.10 38.81
C ARG A 71 27.67 5.15 37.72
N TRP A 72 27.38 3.87 37.88
CA TRP A 72 27.75 2.80 36.96
C TRP A 72 26.49 2.23 36.30
N GLY A 73 26.52 2.12 34.97
CA GLY A 73 25.43 1.57 34.14
C GLY A 73 25.43 2.12 32.72
N LYS A 74 24.33 1.90 31.98
CA LYS A 74 24.15 2.35 30.60
C LYS A 74 23.07 3.44 30.56
N VAL A 75 23.32 4.51 29.81
CA VAL A 75 22.27 5.45 29.40
C VAL A 75 21.85 5.04 27.99
N ILE A 76 20.55 4.81 27.78
CA ILE A 76 19.99 4.44 26.47
C ILE A 76 18.95 5.47 26.03
N GLU A 77 18.78 5.62 24.72
CA GLU A 77 17.68 6.42 24.18
C GLU A 77 16.34 5.77 24.50
N TYR A 78 15.32 6.59 24.78
CA TYR A 78 13.97 6.07 25.06
C TYR A 78 13.40 5.29 23.88
N LYS A 79 13.67 5.75 22.65
CA LYS A 79 13.14 5.18 21.40
C LYS A 79 13.49 3.69 21.21
N ILE A 80 14.70 3.31 21.58
CA ILE A 80 15.22 1.94 21.43
C ILE A 80 14.98 1.06 22.67
N SER A 81 14.38 1.63 23.72
CA SER A 81 14.20 0.96 25.00
C SER A 81 12.98 0.03 24.99
N GLU A 82 13.09 -1.07 25.73
CA GLU A 82 11.95 -1.97 25.98
C GLU A 82 10.87 -1.28 26.82
N LEU A 83 11.25 -0.32 27.66
CA LEU A 83 10.31 0.46 28.46
C LEU A 83 9.32 1.26 27.60
N ARG A 84 9.77 1.79 26.44
CA ARG A 84 8.87 2.44 25.49
C ARG A 84 7.82 1.48 24.94
N VAL A 85 8.22 0.27 24.59
CA VAL A 85 7.29 -0.76 24.08
C VAL A 85 6.25 -1.10 25.15
N ILE A 86 6.67 -1.30 26.40
CA ILE A 86 5.76 -1.56 27.51
C ILE A 86 4.75 -0.43 27.66
N HIS A 87 5.18 0.84 27.69
CA HIS A 87 4.25 1.98 27.82
C HIS A 87 3.26 2.12 26.66
N LEU A 88 3.63 1.69 25.46
CA LEU A 88 2.74 1.75 24.29
C LEU A 88 1.72 0.60 24.29
N LEU A 89 2.08 -0.58 24.79
CA LEU A 89 1.23 -1.77 24.79
C LEU A 89 0.42 -1.95 26.09
N GLU A 90 0.88 -1.35 27.19
CA GLU A 90 0.16 -1.30 28.46
C GLU A 90 -1.17 -0.56 28.29
N ASP A 91 -2.24 -1.18 28.79
CA ASP A 91 -3.62 -0.70 28.69
C ASP A 91 -4.10 -0.38 27.25
N LEU A 92 -3.40 -0.85 26.21
CA LEU A 92 -3.80 -0.66 24.82
C LEU A 92 -5.20 -1.25 24.57
N CYS A 93 -5.40 -2.47 25.05
CA CYS A 93 -6.65 -3.21 24.85
C CYS A 93 -7.82 -2.69 25.68
N ASP A 94 -7.58 -1.87 26.71
CA ASP A 94 -8.66 -1.21 27.46
C ASP A 94 -9.37 -0.14 26.61
N GLY A 95 -8.70 0.39 25.57
CA GLY A 95 -9.29 1.32 24.60
C GLY A 95 -10.42 0.72 23.76
N MET A 96 -10.52 -0.62 23.70
CA MET A 96 -11.53 -1.33 22.91
C MET A 96 -12.97 -1.05 23.37
N ASP A 97 -13.15 -0.50 24.57
CA ASP A 97 -14.43 -0.09 25.15
C ASP A 97 -15.14 1.00 24.32
N SER A 98 -14.35 1.78 23.58
CA SER A 98 -14.82 2.89 22.76
C SER A 98 -15.30 2.46 21.37
N TYR A 99 -15.26 1.17 21.04
CA TYR A 99 -15.62 0.66 19.72
C TYR A 99 -16.95 -0.09 19.74
N GLU A 100 -17.66 0.01 18.61
CA GLU A 100 -18.90 -0.69 18.34
C GLU A 100 -18.88 -1.29 16.94
N ILE A 101 -19.71 -2.31 16.74
CA ILE A 101 -19.98 -2.83 15.40
C ILE A 101 -20.99 -1.91 14.72
N ALA A 102 -20.57 -1.28 13.62
CA ALA A 102 -21.42 -0.50 12.73
C ALA A 102 -21.64 -1.25 11.42
N SER A 103 -22.82 -1.06 10.84
CA SER A 103 -23.23 -1.65 9.56
C SER A 103 -23.51 -0.53 8.57
N ASP A 104 -22.93 -0.63 7.37
CA ASP A 104 -23.17 0.27 6.24
C ASP A 104 -23.51 -0.54 4.97
N ALA A 105 -23.58 0.13 3.81
CA ALA A 105 -23.85 -0.52 2.53
C ALA A 105 -22.74 -1.50 2.09
N ALA A 106 -21.53 -1.39 2.64
CA ALA A 106 -20.39 -2.27 2.37
C ALA A 106 -20.30 -3.47 3.33
N GLY A 107 -20.97 -3.40 4.49
CA GLY A 107 -21.10 -4.52 5.43
C GLY A 107 -20.95 -4.10 6.89
N GLN A 108 -20.69 -5.07 7.78
CA GLN A 108 -20.41 -4.79 9.19
C GLN A 108 -18.91 -4.59 9.44
N ARG A 109 -18.55 -3.61 10.26
CA ARG A 109 -17.17 -3.31 10.66
C ARG A 109 -17.11 -2.76 12.08
N TRP A 110 -15.95 -2.90 12.71
CA TRP A 110 -15.64 -2.17 13.94
C TRP A 110 -15.39 -0.70 13.63
N ALA A 111 -15.94 0.18 14.45
CA ALA A 111 -15.77 1.62 14.35
C ALA A 111 -15.80 2.24 15.75
N ARG A 112 -15.07 3.33 15.92
CA ARG A 112 -15.07 4.10 17.17
C ARG A 112 -16.40 4.82 17.35
N SER A 113 -16.92 4.84 18.58
CA SER A 113 -18.27 5.31 18.90
C SER A 113 -18.48 6.79 18.56
N ASP A 114 -17.45 7.62 18.81
CA ASP A 114 -17.40 9.04 18.46
C ASP A 114 -17.48 9.28 16.94
N SER A 115 -16.98 8.35 16.13
CA SER A 115 -17.11 8.39 14.67
C SER A 115 -18.55 8.13 14.19
N LEU A 116 -19.34 7.43 15.01
CA LEU A 116 -20.73 7.09 14.68
C LEU A 116 -21.68 8.26 14.94
N ASP A 117 -21.37 9.10 15.92
CA ASP A 117 -22.15 10.28 16.29
C ASP A 117 -22.18 11.31 15.15
N GLY A 118 -23.25 11.28 14.34
CA GLY A 118 -23.45 12.18 13.19
C GLY A 118 -23.18 11.54 11.82
N SER A 119 -22.83 10.26 11.78
CA SER A 119 -22.65 9.53 10.51
C SER A 119 -24.00 9.11 9.92
N ALA A 120 -24.44 9.79 8.85
CA ALA A 120 -25.66 9.46 8.15
C ALA A 120 -25.52 8.10 7.44
N GLY A 121 -26.26 7.09 7.88
CA GLY A 121 -26.35 5.79 7.21
C GLY A 121 -25.61 4.63 7.89
N LEU A 122 -24.98 4.84 9.05
CA LEU A 122 -24.44 3.74 9.86
C LEU A 122 -25.47 3.26 10.87
N VAL A 123 -25.69 1.94 10.93
CA VAL A 123 -26.56 1.29 11.90
C VAL A 123 -25.71 0.48 12.87
N THR A 124 -25.84 0.74 14.17
CA THR A 124 -25.16 -0.03 15.20
C THR A 124 -25.75 -1.44 15.31
N SER A 125 -24.90 -2.42 15.61
CA SER A 125 -25.33 -3.80 15.79
C SER A 125 -26.25 -3.96 17.00
N GLU A 126 -27.22 -4.87 16.90
CA GLU A 126 -28.12 -5.26 18.00
C GLU A 126 -27.40 -6.00 19.14
N LYS A 127 -26.16 -6.47 18.92
CA LYS A 127 -25.39 -7.17 19.97
C LYS A 127 -25.18 -6.23 21.16
N PRO A 128 -25.38 -6.68 22.42
CA PRO A 128 -25.16 -5.83 23.58
C PRO A 128 -23.71 -5.30 23.62
N ARG A 129 -23.53 -4.00 23.89
CA ARG A 129 -22.20 -3.36 23.98
C ARG A 129 -21.21 -4.13 24.85
N LYS A 130 -21.67 -4.68 25.97
CA LYS A 130 -20.84 -5.49 26.88
C LYS A 130 -20.26 -6.73 26.20
N GLU A 131 -21.02 -7.38 25.34
CA GLU A 131 -20.56 -8.54 24.57
C GLU A 131 -19.59 -8.11 23.48
N GLN A 132 -19.88 -7.02 22.77
CA GLN A 132 -18.99 -6.47 21.75
C GLN A 132 -17.62 -6.09 22.34
N ARG A 133 -17.63 -5.37 23.46
CA ARG A 133 -16.44 -5.01 24.25
C ARG A 133 -15.62 -6.23 24.62
N ARG A 134 -16.25 -7.27 25.16
CA ARG A 134 -15.58 -8.52 25.53
C ARG A 134 -14.97 -9.20 24.30
N GLN A 135 -15.70 -9.25 23.20
CA GLN A 135 -15.25 -9.85 21.96
C GLN A 135 -14.00 -9.14 21.40
N LEU A 136 -14.05 -7.80 21.32
CA LEU A 136 -12.94 -7.03 20.78
C LEU A 136 -11.74 -6.96 21.74
N GLY A 137 -11.99 -6.83 23.05
CA GLY A 137 -10.93 -6.85 24.06
C GLY A 137 -10.16 -8.16 24.07
N ASN A 138 -10.85 -9.30 24.05
CA ASN A 138 -10.20 -10.61 23.94
C ASN A 138 -9.41 -10.74 22.64
N PHE A 139 -9.99 -10.26 21.52
CA PHE A 139 -9.30 -10.27 20.24
C PHE A 139 -8.03 -9.40 20.25
N CYS A 140 -8.07 -8.24 20.91
CA CYS A 140 -6.91 -7.37 21.09
C CYS A 140 -5.80 -8.08 21.85
N HIS A 141 -6.10 -8.66 23.03
CA HIS A 141 -5.13 -9.41 23.81
C HIS A 141 -4.50 -10.53 22.99
N ASP A 142 -5.33 -11.32 22.32
CA ASP A 142 -4.90 -12.40 21.43
C ASP A 142 -3.94 -11.94 20.32
N VAL A 143 -4.18 -10.78 19.69
CA VAL A 143 -3.35 -10.25 18.61
C VAL A 143 -2.04 -9.69 19.16
N ILE A 144 -2.10 -8.92 20.24
CA ILE A 144 -0.90 -8.31 20.84
C ILE A 144 0.01 -9.38 21.42
N GLU A 145 -0.52 -10.35 22.17
CA GLU A 145 0.27 -11.46 22.73
C GLU A 145 0.98 -12.27 21.65
N ARG A 146 0.30 -12.56 20.53
CA ARG A 146 0.90 -13.35 19.44
C ARG A 146 1.96 -12.60 18.64
N HIS A 147 1.92 -11.28 18.64
CA HIS A 147 2.76 -10.44 17.79
C HIS A 147 3.66 -9.46 18.57
N GLU A 148 3.76 -9.62 19.89
CA GLU A 148 4.54 -8.75 20.78
C GLU A 148 6.01 -8.69 20.38
N ASP A 149 6.65 -9.83 20.13
CA ASP A 149 8.07 -9.88 19.77
C ASP A 149 8.36 -9.11 18.47
N ALA A 150 7.52 -9.32 17.45
CA ALA A 150 7.66 -8.67 16.16
C ALA A 150 7.41 -7.16 16.27
N LEU A 151 6.39 -6.76 17.03
CA LEU A 151 6.04 -5.37 17.25
C LEU A 151 7.10 -4.64 18.10
N SER A 152 7.60 -5.28 19.15
CA SER A 152 8.66 -4.77 20.03
C SER A 152 9.93 -4.48 19.25
N LEU A 153 10.37 -5.43 18.41
CA LEU A 153 11.54 -5.25 17.57
C LEU A 153 11.34 -4.10 16.57
N ALA A 154 10.19 -4.06 15.90
CA ALA A 154 9.89 -3.03 14.91
C ALA A 154 9.78 -1.62 15.52
N LEU A 155 9.18 -1.49 16.71
CA LEU A 155 9.11 -0.23 17.45
C LEU A 155 10.48 0.27 17.88
N ARG A 156 11.35 -0.63 18.37
CA ARG A 156 12.70 -0.29 18.82
C ARG A 156 13.63 0.08 17.66
N ASN A 157 13.42 -0.54 16.49
CA ASN A 157 14.17 -0.24 15.27
C ASN A 157 13.64 1.01 14.53
N GLY A 158 12.50 1.57 14.96
CA GLY A 158 11.85 2.68 14.26
C GLY A 158 11.22 2.28 12.92
N GLU A 159 10.92 1.00 12.72
CA GLU A 159 10.20 0.50 11.54
C GLU A 159 8.70 0.81 11.61
N VAL A 160 8.16 0.97 12.83
CA VAL A 160 6.76 1.29 13.10
C VAL A 160 6.62 2.72 13.62
N SER A 161 5.68 3.45 13.02
CA SER A 161 5.25 4.81 13.33
C SER A 161 3.74 4.91 13.17
N SER A 162 3.13 6.04 13.54
CA SER A 162 1.67 6.23 13.40
C SER A 162 1.20 6.07 11.96
N ASP A 163 2.02 6.43 10.97
CA ASP A 163 1.66 6.32 9.55
C ASP A 163 1.52 4.88 9.05
N ASN A 164 2.24 3.92 9.62
CA ASN A 164 2.35 2.55 9.10
C ASN A 164 2.01 1.45 10.12
N ALA A 165 1.61 1.82 11.34
CA ALA A 165 1.31 0.86 12.40
C ALA A 165 0.17 -0.11 12.03
N SER A 166 -0.88 0.37 11.34
CA SER A 166 -1.97 -0.47 10.86
C SER A 166 -1.50 -1.54 9.87
N ASP A 167 -0.71 -1.15 8.87
CA ASP A 167 -0.24 -2.09 7.86
C ASP A 167 0.77 -3.07 8.46
N PHE A 168 1.68 -2.58 9.31
CA PHE A 168 2.60 -3.45 10.01
C PHE A 168 1.84 -4.50 10.85
N LEU A 169 0.91 -4.07 11.70
CA LEU A 169 0.22 -4.96 12.62
C LEU A 169 -0.74 -5.91 11.89
N CYS A 170 -1.61 -5.37 11.03
CA CYS A 170 -2.73 -6.13 10.49
C CYS A 170 -2.43 -6.85 9.18
N VAL A 171 -1.47 -6.35 8.41
CA VAL A 171 -1.08 -6.93 7.12
C VAL A 171 0.19 -7.76 7.25
N LYS A 172 1.28 -7.16 7.76
CA LYS A 172 2.60 -7.80 7.83
C LYS A 172 2.73 -8.82 8.97
N ALA A 173 2.32 -8.45 10.19
CA ALA A 173 2.48 -9.30 11.38
C ALA A 173 1.34 -10.31 11.55
N ALA A 174 0.09 -9.82 11.61
CA ALA A 174 -1.07 -10.65 11.89
C ALA A 174 -1.67 -11.31 10.63
N SER A 175 -1.36 -10.80 9.43
CA SER A 175 -1.87 -11.33 8.15
C SER A 175 -3.41 -11.44 8.08
N LEU A 176 -4.11 -10.56 8.81
CA LEU A 176 -5.58 -10.56 8.93
C LEU A 176 -6.26 -9.75 7.83
N CYS A 177 -5.54 -8.81 7.20
CA CYS A 177 -6.06 -7.90 6.18
C CYS A 177 -5.55 -8.22 4.76
N GLN A 178 -5.38 -9.50 4.41
CA GLN A 178 -4.87 -9.89 3.08
C GLN A 178 -5.82 -9.54 1.91
N GLN A 179 -7.11 -9.31 2.17
CA GLN A 179 -8.04 -8.90 1.12
C GLN A 179 -7.71 -7.50 0.58
N THR A 180 -7.22 -6.59 1.43
CA THR A 180 -6.78 -5.27 0.96
C THR A 180 -5.49 -5.36 0.16
N LEU A 181 -4.58 -6.27 0.53
CA LEU A 181 -3.40 -6.57 -0.29
C LEU A 181 -3.79 -7.16 -1.65
N ALA A 182 -4.76 -8.06 -1.71
CA ALA A 182 -5.18 -8.66 -2.97
C ALA A 182 -5.82 -7.62 -3.91
N GLU A 183 -6.64 -6.71 -3.38
CA GLU A 183 -7.23 -5.60 -4.13
C GLU A 183 -6.18 -4.58 -4.57
N GLU A 184 -5.22 -4.24 -3.71
CA GLU A 184 -4.15 -3.29 -3.99
C GLU A 184 -3.09 -3.87 -4.95
N GLN A 185 -2.79 -5.17 -4.84
CA GLN A 185 -1.97 -5.91 -5.80
C GLN A 185 -2.69 -6.09 -7.14
N ALA A 186 -4.01 -6.31 -7.15
CA ALA A 186 -4.81 -6.34 -8.37
C ALA A 186 -4.86 -4.95 -9.04
N ALA A 187 -5.02 -3.87 -8.27
CA ALA A 187 -4.97 -2.51 -8.77
C ALA A 187 -3.58 -2.14 -9.32
N ALA A 188 -2.50 -2.52 -8.62
CA ALA A 188 -1.13 -2.33 -9.08
C ALA A 188 -0.82 -3.16 -10.34
N ALA A 189 -1.35 -4.39 -10.44
CA ALA A 189 -1.23 -5.22 -11.63
C ALA A 189 -2.00 -4.63 -12.82
N ALA A 190 -3.20 -4.11 -12.59
CA ALA A 190 -3.98 -3.42 -13.61
C ALA A 190 -3.29 -2.14 -14.11
N ALA A 191 -2.71 -1.36 -13.20
CA ALA A 191 -1.95 -0.16 -13.56
C ALA A 191 -0.69 -0.49 -14.39
N ARG A 192 0.02 -1.58 -14.06
CA ARG A 192 1.15 -2.07 -14.85
C ARG A 192 0.73 -2.57 -16.23
N ALA A 193 -0.38 -3.28 -16.32
CA ALA A 193 -0.93 -3.73 -17.61
C ALA A 193 -1.32 -2.55 -18.50
N ALA A 194 -1.97 -1.52 -17.95
CA ALA A 194 -2.33 -0.30 -18.68
C ALA A 194 -1.09 0.49 -19.16
N ALA A 195 -0.04 0.56 -18.33
CA ALA A 195 1.22 1.20 -18.72
C ALA A 195 1.94 0.44 -19.85
N GLU A 196 1.90 -0.90 -19.83
CA GLU A 196 2.50 -1.73 -20.88
C GLU A 196 1.71 -1.64 -22.20
N GLU A 197 0.39 -1.55 -22.14
CA GLU A 197 -0.47 -1.32 -23.32
C GLU A 197 -0.23 0.06 -23.95
N ALA A 198 -0.11 1.10 -23.12
CA ALA A 198 0.22 2.45 -23.58
C ALA A 198 1.63 2.52 -24.22
N ALA A 199 2.61 1.80 -23.67
CA ALA A 199 3.95 1.72 -24.25
C ALA A 199 3.95 1.03 -25.62
N ARG A 200 3.16 -0.05 -25.79
CA ARG A 200 3.01 -0.76 -27.07
C ARG A 200 2.32 0.09 -28.14
N ALA A 201 1.31 0.87 -27.76
CA ALA A 201 0.67 1.82 -28.67
C ALA A 201 1.65 2.91 -29.15
N ALA A 202 2.46 3.46 -28.26
CA ALA A 202 3.47 4.47 -28.60
C ALA A 202 4.58 3.93 -29.50
N THR A 203 4.98 2.66 -29.36
CA THR A 203 5.94 2.03 -30.28
C THR A 203 5.34 1.79 -31.67
N ALA A 204 4.07 1.40 -31.75
CA ALA A 204 3.39 1.18 -33.02
C ALA A 204 3.20 2.48 -33.82
N GLU A 205 2.91 3.61 -33.15
CA GLU A 205 2.86 4.91 -33.81
C GLU A 205 4.22 5.37 -34.35
N LYS A 206 5.31 5.12 -33.60
CA LYS A 206 6.67 5.42 -34.08
C LYS A 206 7.09 4.54 -35.26
N GLU A 207 6.73 3.26 -35.25
CA GLU A 207 7.02 2.34 -36.36
C GLU A 207 6.19 2.69 -37.60
N ALA A 208 4.92 3.09 -37.45
CA ALA A 208 4.09 3.57 -38.55
C ALA A 208 4.61 4.88 -39.15
N ALA A 209 5.07 5.82 -38.31
CA ALA A 209 5.70 7.05 -38.78
C ALA A 209 7.01 6.78 -39.54
N ALA A 210 7.85 5.87 -39.03
CA ALA A 210 9.10 5.47 -39.69
C ALA A 210 8.86 4.71 -41.02
N ALA A 211 7.78 3.93 -41.11
CA ALA A 211 7.39 3.26 -42.35
C ALA A 211 6.88 4.26 -43.41
N ALA A 212 6.09 5.26 -42.99
CA ALA A 212 5.63 6.32 -43.88
C ALA A 212 6.78 7.20 -44.39
N GLU A 213 7.78 7.47 -43.56
CA GLU A 213 8.98 8.22 -43.96
C GLU A 213 9.84 7.42 -44.96
N LYS A 214 9.92 6.09 -44.80
CA LYS A 214 10.56 5.19 -45.77
C LYS A 214 9.82 5.10 -47.11
N GLU A 215 8.48 5.07 -47.10
CA GLU A 215 7.68 5.10 -48.33
C GLU A 215 7.78 6.45 -49.06
N ALA A 216 7.81 7.57 -48.32
CA ALA A 216 8.02 8.90 -48.88
C ALA A 216 9.44 9.06 -49.50
N ALA A 217 10.47 8.49 -48.85
CA ALA A 217 11.82 8.44 -49.40
C ALA A 217 11.91 7.57 -50.68
N ALA A 218 11.17 6.46 -50.75
CA ALA A 218 11.11 5.61 -51.95
C ALA A 218 10.39 6.30 -53.13
N ALA A 219 9.35 7.11 -52.87
CA ALA A 219 8.63 7.85 -53.89
C ALA A 219 9.44 9.01 -54.50
N SER A 220 10.36 9.61 -53.74
CA SER A 220 11.27 10.65 -54.26
C SER A 220 12.44 10.09 -55.09
N ALA A 221 12.69 8.77 -55.06
CA ALA A 221 13.72 8.10 -55.86
C ALA A 221 13.25 7.79 -57.31
N ASP A 222 11.95 7.81 -57.60
CA ASP A 222 11.41 7.52 -58.94
C ASP A 222 11.29 8.77 -59.84
N ALA A 223 11.27 9.97 -59.25
CA ALA A 223 11.28 11.25 -60.00
C ALA A 223 12.68 11.69 -60.47
N GLY A 224 13.74 10.99 -60.06
CA GLY A 224 15.14 11.34 -60.36
C GLY A 224 15.76 10.56 -61.53
N LYS A 225 14.96 9.98 -62.43
CA LYS A 225 15.45 9.16 -63.55
C LYS A 225 15.19 9.76 -64.95
N GLU A 226 15.19 11.09 -65.05
CA GLU A 226 15.47 11.81 -66.28
C GLU A 226 16.44 12.95 -65.95
N GLY A 227 17.75 12.68 -66.00
CA GLY A 227 18.74 13.69 -65.68
C GLY A 227 20.17 13.15 -65.64
N GLN A 228 20.84 13.24 -66.78
CA GLN A 228 22.30 13.34 -66.93
C GLN A 228 23.16 12.10 -66.61
N GLN A 229 23.44 11.37 -67.69
CA GLN A 229 24.80 11.06 -68.09
C GLN A 229 25.66 12.34 -68.10
N ALA A 230 26.82 12.32 -67.44
CA ALA A 230 28.12 12.73 -67.99
C ALA A 230 29.17 12.84 -66.86
N GLU A 231 30.29 12.13 -67.06
CA GLU A 231 31.68 12.52 -66.75
C GLU A 231 32.01 12.91 -65.28
N GLY A 232 33.03 12.40 -64.60
CA GLY A 232 34.23 11.65 -64.96
C GLY A 232 35.31 11.98 -63.91
N GLY A 233 36.14 10.99 -63.56
CA GLY A 233 37.55 11.16 -63.21
C GLY A 233 37.99 11.71 -61.84
N ALA A 234 38.87 10.92 -61.20
CA ALA A 234 40.03 11.32 -60.38
C ALA A 234 39.78 11.98 -59.00
N GLU A 235 40.59 11.85 -57.94
CA GLU A 235 41.74 11.04 -57.51
C GLU A 235 42.06 11.53 -56.07
N ALA A 236 42.68 10.68 -55.23
CA ALA A 236 43.43 11.04 -54.00
C ALA A 236 42.63 11.61 -52.80
N GLN A 237 43.04 11.59 -51.52
CA GLN A 237 44.09 10.95 -50.70
C GLN A 237 43.81 11.40 -49.24
N GLN A 238 43.98 10.48 -48.27
CA GLN A 238 44.58 10.64 -46.92
C GLN A 238 44.10 11.68 -45.87
N ALA A 239 44.45 11.32 -44.61
CA ALA A 239 44.53 12.07 -43.34
C ALA A 239 43.23 12.15 -42.53
N GLU A 240 43.12 11.46 -41.38
CA GLU A 240 43.69 11.76 -40.04
C GLU A 240 43.18 13.08 -39.44
N GLU A 241 42.32 13.00 -38.43
CA GLU A 241 42.35 13.85 -37.21
C GLU A 241 41.29 13.37 -36.19
N GLU A 242 41.75 12.79 -35.07
CA GLU A 242 41.17 13.06 -33.74
C GLU A 242 41.60 14.49 -33.36
N PRO A 243 40.83 15.32 -32.60
CA PRO A 243 40.77 15.13 -31.15
C PRO A 243 39.54 15.65 -30.38
N GLU A 244 39.36 15.03 -29.21
CA GLU A 244 39.18 15.58 -27.87
C GLU A 244 38.20 16.74 -27.54
N ALA A 245 37.41 16.43 -26.50
CA ALA A 245 37.29 17.14 -25.22
C ALA A 245 36.40 18.38 -25.08
N GLY A 246 35.83 18.46 -23.86
CA GLY A 246 35.24 19.65 -23.25
C GLY A 246 33.74 19.45 -23.02
N GLY A 247 33.22 19.14 -21.83
CA GLY A 247 33.75 19.34 -20.49
C GLY A 247 32.84 20.27 -19.70
N ALA A 248 32.62 19.91 -18.43
CA ALA A 248 32.31 20.81 -17.31
C ALA A 248 30.96 21.59 -17.38
N ALA A 249 30.29 21.94 -16.29
CA ALA A 249 30.38 21.66 -14.87
C ALA A 249 29.25 22.46 -14.19
N ALA A 250 29.18 22.29 -12.88
CA ALA A 250 28.66 23.20 -11.87
C ALA A 250 27.14 23.13 -11.63
N ALA A 251 26.62 22.74 -10.46
CA ALA A 251 26.96 22.96 -9.04
C ALA A 251 26.05 24.01 -8.39
N ALA A 252 25.89 23.78 -7.07
CA ALA A 252 25.41 24.69 -6.02
C ALA A 252 23.89 24.78 -5.85
N ALA A 253 23.34 25.00 -4.66
CA ALA A 253 23.76 24.92 -3.26
C ALA A 253 22.57 25.46 -2.43
N GLY A 254 22.51 25.11 -1.14
CA GLY A 254 21.77 25.85 -0.09
C GLY A 254 20.28 25.50 0.03
N GLY A 255 19.70 25.20 1.20
CA GLY A 255 20.12 25.44 2.58
C GLY A 255 19.62 26.80 3.09
N ASP A 256 18.49 26.80 3.81
CA ASP A 256 18.02 27.80 4.80
C ASP A 256 16.68 27.25 5.37
N ALA A 257 16.52 26.82 6.61
CA ALA A 257 16.65 27.49 7.90
C ALA A 257 15.64 28.65 8.14
N MET A 258 14.74 28.40 9.09
CA MET A 258 14.32 29.30 10.18
C MET A 258 13.06 30.19 10.03
N GLN A 259 12.19 30.04 11.05
CA GLN A 259 11.24 30.96 11.73
C GLN A 259 9.85 30.31 11.84
N GLU A 260 9.35 29.84 12.99
CA GLU A 260 9.24 30.42 14.35
C GLU A 260 8.40 31.71 14.43
N ALA A 261 7.15 31.58 14.90
CA ALA A 261 6.38 32.51 15.76
C ALA A 261 4.88 32.13 15.68
N ARG A 262 4.26 31.65 16.78
CA ARG A 262 3.38 32.41 17.72
C ARG A 262 2.05 32.86 17.06
N SER A 263 0.86 32.78 17.65
CA SER A 263 0.45 32.81 19.06
C SER A 263 -1.09 32.75 19.15
N GLU A 264 -1.60 32.06 20.18
CA GLU A 264 -2.75 32.37 21.06
C GLU A 264 -4.18 32.53 20.52
N LEU A 265 -5.05 31.59 20.90
CA LEU A 265 -6.13 31.77 21.90
C LEU A 265 -6.68 30.40 22.35
#